data_AF-A0A367ZYW1-F1
#
_entry.id   AF-A0A367ZYW1-F1
#
_cell.length_a   1.000
_cell.length_b   1.000
_cell.length_c   1.000
_cell.angle_alpha   90.00
_cell.angle_beta   90.00
_cell.angle_gamma   90.00
#
_symmetry.space_group_name_H-M   'P 1'
#
loop_
_entity.id
_entity.type
_entity.pdbx_description
1 polymer ?
#
loop_
_entity_poly.entity_id
_entity_poly.type
_entity_poly.pdbx_seq_one_letter_code
_entity_poly.pdbx_strand_id
1 'polypeptide(L)'
;MLRLLQGDVGSGKTVVAMLAMAQASESGGPSALMVPTEILATTIAPIAKKAGLKVLLLTGGIKGNERDSVLDRLNKGQTHIIIGTHTLSYSKGY
;
A
#
# COMPACT_ATOMS: atom_id res chain seq x y z
N MET A 1 15.28 -2.07 7.27
CA MET A 1 14.91 -2.29 8.70
C MET A 1 13.99 -3.50 8.77
N LEU A 2 14.24 -4.46 9.66
CA LEU A 2 13.38 -5.63 9.87
C LEU A 2 12.80 -5.56 11.28
N ARG A 3 11.49 -5.36 11.40
CA ARG A 3 10.79 -5.29 12.70
C ARG A 3 9.47 -6.04 12.61
N LEU A 4 9.10 -6.71 13.70
CA LEU A 4 7.77 -7.28 13.91
C LEU A 4 6.97 -6.34 14.80
N LEU A 5 5.81 -5.88 14.32
CA LEU A 5 4.85 -5.12 15.12
C LEU A 5 3.71 -6.03 15.54
N GLN A 6 3.80 -6.57 16.75
CA GLN A 6 2.79 -7.46 17.33
C GLN A 6 1.95 -6.72 18.36
N GLY A 7 0.68 -7.11 18.48
CA GLY A 7 -0.25 -6.60 19.49
C GLY A 7 -1.67 -7.06 19.20
N ASP A 8 -2.56 -6.91 20.19
CA ASP A 8 -3.94 -7.39 20.11
C ASP A 8 -4.81 -6.61 19.11
N VAL A 9 -5.98 -7.17 18.77
CA VAL A 9 -6.96 -6.46 17.94
C VAL A 9 -7.35 -5.14 18.64
N GLY A 10 -7.36 -4.04 17.88
CA GLY A 10 -7.66 -2.70 18.44
C GLY A 10 -6.48 -1.95 19.03
N SER A 11 -5.28 -2.56 19.15
CA SER A 11 -4.09 -1.87 19.72
C SER A 11 -3.45 -0.81 18.82
N GLY A 12 -4.09 -0.42 17.71
CA GLY A 12 -3.61 0.67 16.86
C GLY A 12 -2.50 0.32 15.86
N LYS A 13 -2.21 -0.98 15.63
CA LYS A 13 -1.14 -1.43 14.69
C LYS A 13 -1.20 -0.75 13.32
N THR A 14 -2.40 -0.55 12.78
CA THR A 14 -2.60 0.09 11.48
C THR A 14 -2.10 1.54 11.47
N VAL A 15 -2.31 2.30 12.56
CA VAL A 15 -1.85 3.68 12.67
C VAL A 15 -0.33 3.72 12.73
N VAL A 16 0.30 2.84 13.51
CA VAL A 16 1.77 2.75 13.59
C VAL A 16 2.37 2.41 12.22
N ALA A 17 1.78 1.47 11.48
CA ALA A 17 2.20 1.15 10.11
C ALA A 17 2.07 2.36 9.18
N MET A 18 0.94 3.09 9.22
CA MET A 18 0.74 4.28 8.38
C MET A 18 1.75 5.40 8.69
N LEU A 19 2.07 5.63 9.96
CA LEU A 19 3.08 6.61 10.34
C LEU A 19 4.47 6.22 9.80
N ALA A 20 4.85 4.96 9.94
CA ALA A 20 6.12 4.47 9.39
C ALA A 20 6.17 4.61 7.86
N MET A 21 5.05 4.34 7.18
CA MET A 21 4.92 4.47 5.73
C MET A 21 4.95 5.92 5.26
N ALA A 22 4.32 6.85 5.99
CA ALA A 22 4.37 8.28 5.71
C ALA A 22 5.81 8.80 5.83
N GLN A 23 6.50 8.45 6.92
CA GLN A 23 7.91 8.79 7.12
C GLN A 23 8.81 8.22 6.01
N ALA A 24 8.57 6.97 5.59
CA ALA A 24 9.28 6.39 4.45
C ALA A 24 9.01 7.17 3.14
N SER A 25 7.76 7.59 2.92
CA SER A 25 7.40 8.36 1.72
C SER A 25 8.06 9.74 1.66
N GLU A 26 8.26 10.39 2.80
CA GLU A 26 8.98 11.67 2.91
C GLU A 26 10.48 11.51 2.60
N SER A 27 11.05 10.33 2.81
CA SER A 27 12.47 10.04 2.57
C SER A 27 12.84 9.73 1.11
N GLY A 28 11.90 9.92 0.17
CA GLY A 28 12.20 9.96 -1.27
C GLY A 28 11.73 8.76 -2.10
N GLY A 29 10.90 7.87 -1.55
CA GLY A 29 10.33 6.75 -2.31
C GLY A 29 9.00 6.26 -1.76
N PRO A 30 8.11 5.69 -2.60
CA PRO A 30 6.82 5.18 -2.14
C PRO A 30 7.02 3.98 -1.21
N SER A 31 6.09 3.82 -0.25
CA SER A 31 6.03 2.63 0.59
C SER A 31 4.93 1.67 0.13
N ALA A 32 5.09 0.37 0.41
CA ALA A 32 4.14 -0.66 0.05
C ALA A 32 3.56 -1.33 1.30
N LEU A 33 2.23 -1.50 1.33
CA LEU A 33 1.53 -2.28 2.34
C LEU A 33 0.86 -3.48 1.68
N MET A 34 1.40 -4.67 1.96
CA MET A 34 0.77 -5.92 1.58
C MET A 34 -0.24 -6.36 2.65
N VAL A 35 -1.44 -6.73 2.22
CA VAL A 35 -2.52 -7.22 3.07
C VAL A 35 -3.05 -8.56 2.56
N PRO A 36 -3.60 -9.43 3.44
CA PRO A 36 -4.05 -10.76 3.07
C PRO A 36 -5.25 -10.79 2.10
N THR A 37 -6.11 -9.77 2.10
CA THR A 37 -7.35 -9.78 1.31
C THR A 37 -7.63 -8.44 0.65
N GLU A 38 -8.38 -8.47 -0.45
CA GLU A 38 -8.79 -7.26 -1.17
C GLU A 38 -9.71 -6.38 -0.33
N ILE A 39 -10.60 -7.01 0.45
CA ILE A 39 -11.50 -6.31 1.37
C ILE A 39 -10.70 -5.49 2.38
N LEU A 40 -9.60 -6.03 2.90
CA LEU A 40 -8.76 -5.28 3.83
C LEU A 40 -8.02 -4.13 3.12
N ALA A 41 -7.58 -4.32 1.87
CA ALA A 41 -6.94 -3.27 1.08
C ALA A 41 -7.90 -2.08 0.86
N THR A 42 -9.13 -2.38 0.46
CA THR A 42 -10.17 -1.36 0.22
C THR A 42 -10.69 -0.73 1.50
N THR A 43 -10.60 -1.40 2.64
CA THR A 43 -10.95 -0.84 3.97
C THR A 43 -9.87 0.13 4.47
N ILE A 44 -8.59 -0.18 4.26
CA ILE A 44 -7.46 0.64 4.76
C ILE A 44 -7.20 1.86 3.86
N ALA A 45 -7.37 1.74 2.55
CA ALA A 45 -7.06 2.83 1.61
C ALA A 45 -7.79 4.16 1.92
N PRO A 46 -9.09 4.19 2.28
CA PRO A 46 -9.77 5.41 2.68
C PRO A 46 -9.15 6.07 3.93
N ILE A 47 -8.64 5.28 4.88
CA ILE A 47 -8.00 5.80 6.10
C ILE A 47 -6.68 6.50 5.74
N ALA A 48 -5.86 5.88 4.89
CA ALA A 48 -4.62 6.48 4.41
C ALA A 48 -4.89 7.76 3.57
N LYS A 49 -5.93 7.76 2.74
CA LYS A 49 -6.36 8.97 2.01
C LYS A 49 -6.79 10.10 2.96
N LYS A 50 -7.55 9.79 4.02
CA LYS A 50 -7.95 10.76 5.04
C LYS A 50 -6.75 11.33 5.80
N ALA A 51 -5.67 10.57 5.92
CA ALA A 51 -4.40 11.04 6.47
C ALA A 51 -3.57 11.90 5.49
N GLY A 52 -4.11 12.26 4.32
CA GLY A 52 -3.44 13.10 3.32
C GLY A 52 -2.47 12.36 2.41
N LEU A 53 -2.44 11.02 2.46
CA LEU A 53 -1.52 10.21 1.67
C LEU A 53 -2.09 9.93 0.28
N LYS A 54 -1.26 10.05 -0.75
CA LYS A 54 -1.59 9.61 -2.12
C LYS A 54 -1.48 8.09 -2.17
N VAL A 55 -2.63 7.44 -2.31
CA VAL A 55 -2.75 5.97 -2.25
C VAL A 55 -3.07 5.39 -3.62
N LEU A 56 -2.29 4.39 -4.02
CA LEU A 56 -2.64 3.46 -5.10
C LEU A 56 -3.11 2.11 -4.52
N LEU A 57 -4.00 1.44 -5.25
CA LEU A 57 -4.47 0.10 -4.92
C LEU A 57 -4.03 -0.88 -6.01
N LEU A 58 -3.52 -2.04 -5.62
CA LEU A 58 -3.20 -3.14 -6.54
C LEU A 58 -3.58 -4.47 -5.91
N THR A 59 -4.73 -5.02 -6.29
CA THR A 59 -5.24 -6.32 -5.81
C THR A 59 -5.27 -7.35 -6.95
N GLY A 60 -5.78 -8.57 -6.70
CA GLY A 60 -5.94 -9.60 -7.73
C GLY A 60 -7.09 -9.32 -8.69
N GLY A 61 -8.10 -8.56 -8.24
CA GLY A 61 -9.20 -8.06 -9.07
C GLY A 61 -8.77 -7.03 -10.12
N ILE A 62 -7.71 -6.25 -9.86
CA ILE A 62 -7.22 -5.19 -10.76
C ILE A 62 -6.39 -5.81 -11.89
N LYS A 63 -6.88 -5.71 -13.13
CA LYS A 63 -6.32 -6.39 -14.31
C LYS A 63 -6.25 -5.46 -15.53
N GLY A 64 -5.50 -5.90 -16.55
CA GLY A 64 -5.40 -5.21 -17.84
C GLY A 64 -4.95 -3.76 -17.71
N ASN A 65 -5.60 -2.89 -18.48
CA ASN A 65 -5.25 -1.46 -18.58
C ASN A 65 -5.28 -0.72 -17.22
N GLU A 66 -6.14 -1.14 -16.28
CA GLU A 66 -6.19 -0.52 -14.95
C GLU A 66 -4.91 -0.81 -14.16
N ARG A 67 -4.41 -2.04 -14.22
CA ARG A 67 -3.12 -2.40 -13.61
C ARG A 67 -1.98 -1.59 -14.21
N ASP A 68 -1.94 -1.49 -15.54
CA ASP A 68 -0.88 -0.76 -16.24
C ASP A 68 -0.91 0.73 -15.87
N SER A 69 -2.10 1.32 -15.71
CA SER A 69 -2.26 2.69 -15.21
C SER A 69 -1.76 2.87 -13.77
N VAL A 70 -2.05 1.91 -12.88
CA VAL A 70 -1.54 1.93 -11.50
C VAL A 70 -0.01 1.88 -11.49
N LEU A 71 0.59 0.99 -12.28
CA LEU A 71 2.06 0.85 -12.36
C LEU A 71 2.72 2.09 -12.98
N ASP A 72 2.12 2.68 -14.01
CA ASP A 72 2.59 3.93 -14.61
C ASP A 72 2.59 5.08 -13.59
N ARG A 73 1.51 5.23 -12.81
CA ARG A 73 1.42 6.24 -11.74
C ARG A 73 2.43 6.00 -10.62
N LEU A 74 2.74 4.73 -10.32
CA LEU A 74 3.78 4.38 -9.35
C LEU A 74 5.16 4.80 -9.87
N ASN A 75 5.49 4.45 -11.12
CA ASN A 75 6.77 4.79 -11.76
C ASN A 75 6.99 6.31 -11.91
N LYS A 76 5.91 7.08 -12.10
CA LYS A 76 5.95 8.55 -12.16
C LYS A 76 6.15 9.22 -10.79
N GLY A 77 6.27 8.46 -9.70
CA GLY A 77 6.46 9.00 -8.35
C GLY A 77 5.26 9.77 -7.82
N GLN A 78 4.06 9.56 -8.36
CA GLN A 78 2.86 10.31 -8.00
C GLN A 78 2.12 9.74 -6.77
N THR A 79 2.82 8.95 -5.95
CA THR A 79 2.23 8.09 -4.93
C THR A 79 3.09 8.07 -3.68
N HIS A 80 2.46 8.20 -2.51
CA HIS A 80 3.14 8.02 -1.23
C HIS A 80 3.11 6.54 -0.81
N ILE A 81 1.96 5.89 -1.05
CA ILE A 81 1.70 4.52 -0.60
C ILE A 81 1.00 3.70 -1.70
N ILE A 82 1.45 2.47 -1.91
CA ILE A 82 0.68 1.43 -2.61
C ILE A 82 0.17 0.37 -1.62
N ILE A 83 -1.11 0.03 -1.69
CA ILE A 83 -1.73 -1.00 -0.85
C ILE A 83 -2.23 -2.13 -1.76
N GLY A 84 -1.99 -3.36 -1.38
CA GLY A 84 -2.32 -4.49 -2.26
C GLY A 84 -2.19 -5.85 -1.61
N THR A 85 -2.52 -6.89 -2.37
CA THR A 85 -2.37 -8.27 -1.90
C THR A 85 -1.03 -8.84 -2.35
N HIS A 86 -0.91 -10.16 -2.43
CA HIS A 86 0.26 -10.84 -2.99
C HIS A 86 0.62 -10.37 -4.40
N THR A 87 -0.32 -9.77 -5.14
CA THR A 87 -0.08 -9.22 -6.47
C THR A 87 0.89 -8.03 -6.51
N LEU A 88 1.21 -7.42 -5.36
CA LEU A 88 2.31 -6.44 -5.25
C LEU A 88 3.67 -7.06 -5.54
N SER A 89 3.87 -8.32 -5.12
CA SER A 89 5.14 -9.03 -5.28
C SER A 89 5.25 -9.75 -6.61
N TYR A 90 4.12 -9.99 -7.28
CA TYR A 90 4.09 -10.60 -8.62
C TYR A 90 4.30 -9.54 -9.70
N SER A 91 5.51 -9.50 -10.24
CA SER A 91 5.82 -8.91 -11.54
C SER A 91 5.26 -9.81 -12.64
N LYS A 92 4.65 -9.25 -13.70
CA LYS A 92 4.42 -10.01 -14.94
C LYS A 92 5.80 -10.25 -15.56
N GLY A 93 6.39 -11.40 -15.29
CA GLY A 93 7.71 -11.77 -15.80
C GLY A 93 8.45 -12.71 -14.87
N TYR A 94 7.86 -13.89 -14.62
CA TYR A 94 8.46 -15.24 -14.61
C TYR A 94 7.31 -16.24 -14.66
#